data_AF-A0A392MK90-F1
#
_entry.id   AF-A0A392MK90-F1
#
_cell.length_a   1.000
_cell.length_b   1.000
_cell.length_c   1.000
_cell.angle_alpha   90.00
_cell.angle_beta   90.00
_cell.angle_gamma   90.00
#
_symmetry.space_group_name_H-M   'P 1'
#
loop_
_entity.id
_entity.type
_entity.pdbx_description
1 polymer ?
#
loop_
_entity_poly.entity_id
_entity_poly.type
_entity_poly.pdbx_seq_one_letter_code
_entity_poly.pdbx_strand_id
1 'polypeptide(L)'
;VLHMDQNDYYGGASTSLNLTQLFKRYRGDDKPPETLGSSREYNVDMIPKFMMANGALVRVLIHTDVTKYLNFKAVDGSFVYNKGKIYKVPATDVEALKSPLMGLFEKRRARKFFIYVQDYEANDPKSHEGLDLNEVTARQLISKYGLEDDTVDFIGHALALHLDDSYLDKPAKDFVDRVKTYAESLARFQGGSPYIYPLYGLGELPQAFARLSAVYGGTYMLNKPACKVEFDADGKAIGVTSEGETAKCKKVVCDPSYLPDKVS
;
A
#
# COMPACT_ATOMS: atom_id res chain seq x y z
N VAL A 1 -21.68 -14.04 -4.96
CA VAL A 1 -21.23 -12.72 -5.48
C VAL A 1 -21.15 -12.84 -6.99
N LEU A 2 -21.69 -11.87 -7.74
CA LEU A 2 -21.46 -11.75 -9.18
C LEU A 2 -20.43 -10.63 -9.37
N HIS A 3 -19.31 -10.94 -10.03
CA HIS A 3 -18.24 -10.00 -10.33
C HIS A 3 -18.10 -9.92 -11.85
N MET A 4 -18.17 -8.72 -12.40
CA MET A 4 -18.11 -8.48 -13.84
C MET A 4 -17.03 -7.46 -14.13
N ASP A 5 -16.30 -7.66 -15.22
CA ASP A 5 -15.34 -6.69 -15.76
C ASP A 5 -15.57 -6.54 -17.27
N GLN A 6 -15.57 -5.30 -17.74
CA GLN A 6 -15.64 -5.01 -19.18
C GLN A 6 -14.35 -5.38 -19.92
N ASN A 7 -13.23 -5.47 -19.22
CA ASN A 7 -11.95 -5.88 -19.78
C ASN A 7 -11.87 -7.41 -19.91
N ASP A 8 -11.07 -7.88 -20.87
CA ASP A 8 -10.73 -9.30 -21.05
C ASP A 8 -9.57 -9.76 -20.13
N TYR A 9 -9.14 -8.91 -19.20
CA TYR A 9 -8.07 -9.15 -18.25
C TYR A 9 -8.44 -8.67 -16.84
N TYR A 10 -7.73 -9.16 -15.82
CA TYR A 10 -7.92 -8.74 -14.43
C TYR A 10 -7.18 -7.45 -14.09
N GLY A 11 -7.69 -6.73 -13.08
CA GLY A 11 -6.98 -5.67 -12.36
C GLY A 11 -7.28 -4.24 -12.82
N GLY A 12 -8.10 -4.06 -13.88
CA GLY A 12 -8.53 -2.74 -14.35
C GLY A 12 -7.36 -1.76 -14.55
N ALA A 13 -7.46 -0.56 -13.97
CA ALA A 13 -6.42 0.46 -14.03
C ALA A 13 -5.07 0.03 -13.40
N SER A 14 -5.10 -0.95 -12.49
CA SER A 14 -3.93 -1.51 -11.80
C SER A 14 -3.45 -2.85 -12.38
N THR A 15 -3.83 -3.17 -13.62
CA THR A 15 -3.44 -4.43 -14.27
C THR A 15 -1.90 -4.57 -14.40
N SER A 16 -1.44 -5.82 -14.53
CA SER A 16 -0.06 -6.16 -14.84
C SER A 16 0.03 -6.56 -16.31
N LEU A 17 0.88 -5.87 -17.08
CA LEU A 17 1.04 -6.09 -18.51
C LEU A 17 2.30 -6.87 -18.82
N ASN A 18 2.22 -7.74 -19.82
CA ASN A 18 3.40 -8.32 -20.44
C ASN A 18 4.10 -7.30 -21.37
N LEU A 19 5.30 -7.60 -21.85
CA LEU A 19 6.10 -6.63 -22.61
C LEU A 19 5.42 -6.17 -23.91
N THR A 20 4.77 -7.08 -24.64
CA THR A 20 4.05 -6.75 -25.88
C THR A 20 2.84 -5.85 -25.60
N GLN A 21 2.09 -6.14 -24.54
CA GLN A 21 0.96 -5.31 -24.10
C GLN A 21 1.43 -3.92 -23.65
N LEU A 22 2.57 -3.84 -22.97
CA LEU A 22 3.18 -2.59 -22.55
C LEU A 22 3.57 -1.72 -23.76
N PHE A 23 4.21 -2.32 -24.76
CA PHE A 23 4.55 -1.64 -26.02
C PHE A 23 3.30 -1.19 -26.75
N LYS A 24 2.29 -2.06 -26.88
CA LYS A 24 1.01 -1.69 -27.50
C LYS A 24 0.38 -0.46 -26.85
N ARG A 25 0.44 -0.37 -25.52
CA ARG A 25 -0.15 0.74 -24.75
C ARG A 25 0.58 2.07 -24.94
N TYR A 26 1.92 2.06 -24.92
CA TYR A 26 2.72 3.30 -24.87
C TYR A 26 3.43 3.65 -26.17
N ARG A 27 3.49 2.72 -27.12
CA ARG A 27 4.20 2.84 -28.40
C ARG A 27 3.40 2.35 -29.61
N GLY A 28 2.13 1.96 -29.45
CA GLY A 28 1.28 1.53 -30.55
C GLY A 28 1.78 0.23 -31.20
N ASP A 29 2.00 0.23 -32.50
CA ASP A 29 2.36 -1.00 -33.24
C ASP A 29 3.86 -1.37 -33.17
N ASP A 30 4.66 -0.60 -32.42
CA ASP A 30 6.07 -0.91 -32.16
C ASP A 30 6.21 -2.27 -31.48
N LYS A 31 7.17 -3.09 -31.95
CA LYS A 31 7.51 -4.36 -31.32
C LYS A 31 8.62 -4.18 -30.28
N PRO A 32 8.57 -4.90 -29.15
CA PRO A 32 9.69 -4.91 -28.22
C PRO A 32 10.97 -5.45 -28.88
N PRO A 33 12.13 -4.78 -28.73
CA PRO A 33 13.41 -5.28 -29.22
C PRO A 33 13.72 -6.67 -28.64
N GLU A 34 14.28 -7.56 -29.45
CA GLU A 34 14.64 -8.93 -29.02
C GLU A 34 15.61 -8.95 -27.83
N THR A 35 16.41 -7.89 -27.67
CA THR A 35 17.36 -7.72 -26.54
C THR A 35 16.68 -7.63 -25.18
N LEU A 36 15.36 -7.37 -25.13
CA LEU A 36 14.58 -7.36 -23.90
C LEU A 36 14.09 -8.76 -23.49
N GLY A 37 14.33 -9.79 -24.30
CA GLY A 37 13.94 -11.17 -23.98
C GLY A 37 12.46 -11.47 -24.24
N SER A 38 11.94 -12.51 -23.59
CA SER A 38 10.61 -13.04 -23.92
C SER A 38 9.51 -12.20 -23.27
N SER A 39 8.49 -11.82 -24.05
CA SER A 39 7.38 -10.99 -23.55
C SER A 39 6.69 -11.56 -22.31
N ARG A 40 6.60 -12.90 -22.19
CA ARG A 40 5.91 -13.59 -21.09
C ARG A 40 6.65 -13.56 -19.75
N GLU A 41 7.92 -13.16 -19.75
CA GLU A 41 8.75 -13.05 -18.54
C GLU A 41 8.47 -11.73 -17.79
N TYR A 42 7.71 -10.83 -18.40
CA TYR A 42 7.35 -9.53 -17.85
C TYR A 42 5.95 -9.56 -17.25
N ASN A 43 5.84 -9.06 -16.03
CA ASN A 43 4.59 -8.70 -15.38
C ASN A 43 4.76 -7.27 -14.83
N VAL A 44 4.43 -6.28 -15.66
CA VAL A 44 4.65 -4.87 -15.38
C VAL A 44 3.37 -4.25 -14.85
N ASP A 45 3.32 -4.00 -13.54
CA ASP A 45 2.19 -3.34 -12.91
C ASP A 45 2.03 -1.90 -13.40
N MET A 46 0.80 -1.52 -13.78
CA MET A 46 0.50 -0.14 -14.16
C MET A 46 0.48 0.80 -12.95
N ILE A 47 0.22 0.27 -11.75
CA ILE A 47 0.24 1.03 -10.49
C ILE A 47 0.97 0.17 -9.44
N PRO A 48 2.32 0.10 -9.48
CA PRO A 48 3.08 -0.70 -8.54
C PRO A 48 2.97 -0.11 -7.13
N LYS A 49 2.64 -0.97 -6.15
CA LYS A 49 2.55 -0.63 -4.73
C LYS A 49 3.11 -1.76 -3.89
N PHE A 50 3.90 -1.40 -2.88
CA PHE A 50 4.34 -2.35 -1.87
C PHE A 50 3.27 -2.58 -0.80
N MET A 51 3.36 -3.75 -0.17
CA MET A 51 2.57 -4.06 1.02
C MET A 51 3.45 -3.96 2.26
N MET A 52 3.01 -3.16 3.22
CA MET A 52 3.60 -3.11 4.56
C MET A 52 3.42 -4.48 5.23
N ALA A 53 4.51 -5.12 5.65
CA ALA A 53 4.52 -6.50 6.14
C ALA A 53 3.57 -6.73 7.33
N ASN A 54 3.42 -5.77 8.25
CA ASN A 54 2.46 -5.81 9.36
C ASN A 54 1.23 -4.90 9.15
N GLY A 55 1.00 -4.47 7.91
CA GLY A 55 -0.08 -3.54 7.54
C GLY A 55 -1.46 -4.20 7.44
N ALA A 56 -2.49 -3.37 7.37
CA ALA A 56 -3.89 -3.81 7.31
C ALA A 56 -4.19 -4.74 6.13
N LEU A 57 -3.65 -4.44 4.93
CA LEU A 57 -3.87 -5.28 3.74
C LEU A 57 -3.35 -6.71 3.96
N VAL A 58 -2.16 -6.89 4.53
CA VAL A 58 -1.61 -8.23 4.82
C VAL A 58 -2.47 -8.98 5.83
N ARG A 59 -3.01 -8.28 6.84
CA ARG A 59 -3.95 -8.88 7.81
C ARG A 59 -5.24 -9.36 7.12
N VAL A 60 -5.78 -8.59 6.18
CA VAL A 60 -6.94 -8.99 5.37
C VAL A 60 -6.60 -10.23 4.54
N LEU A 61 -5.46 -10.25 3.85
CA LEU A 61 -5.05 -11.40 3.02
C LEU A 61 -4.97 -12.70 3.85
N ILE A 62 -4.43 -12.61 5.06
CA ILE A 62 -4.36 -13.74 6.01
C ILE A 62 -5.78 -14.13 6.45
N HIS A 63 -6.60 -13.16 6.86
CA HIS A 63 -7.95 -13.41 7.37
C HIS A 63 -8.87 -14.06 6.34
N THR A 64 -8.70 -13.74 5.05
CA THR A 64 -9.49 -14.34 3.96
C THR A 64 -8.91 -15.66 3.45
N ASP A 65 -7.81 -16.16 4.01
CA ASP A 65 -7.05 -17.33 3.55
C ASP A 65 -6.68 -17.27 2.05
N VAL A 66 -6.52 -16.07 1.48
CA VAL A 66 -6.16 -15.91 0.06
C VAL A 66 -4.66 -16.08 -0.15
N THR A 67 -3.87 -15.96 0.92
CA THR A 67 -2.42 -16.15 0.94
C THR A 67 -1.98 -17.53 0.43
N LYS A 68 -2.83 -18.57 0.52
CA LYS A 68 -2.52 -19.90 -0.04
C LYS A 68 -2.37 -19.91 -1.57
N TYR A 69 -2.79 -18.85 -2.25
CA TYR A 69 -2.66 -18.68 -3.70
C TYR A 69 -1.56 -17.69 -4.08
N LEU A 70 -0.89 -17.08 -3.10
CA LEU A 70 0.04 -15.97 -3.32
C LEU A 70 1.39 -16.31 -2.71
N ASN A 71 2.46 -16.03 -3.44
CA ASN A 71 3.81 -16.09 -2.90
C ASN A 71 4.35 -14.67 -2.80
N PHE A 72 4.90 -14.31 -1.65
CA PHE A 72 5.48 -12.99 -1.41
C PHE A 72 6.99 -13.08 -1.25
N LYS A 73 7.69 -12.06 -1.73
CA LYS A 73 9.10 -11.84 -1.43
C LYS A 73 9.24 -10.52 -0.68
N ALA A 74 10.16 -10.48 0.29
CA ALA A 74 10.56 -9.24 0.92
C ALA A 74 11.31 -8.36 -0.09
N VAL A 75 11.09 -7.05 0.00
CA VAL A 75 11.79 -6.05 -0.81
C VAL A 75 13.13 -5.75 -0.14
N ASP A 76 14.21 -5.70 -0.93
CA ASP A 76 15.59 -5.70 -0.41
C ASP A 76 16.00 -4.41 0.35
N GLY A 77 15.28 -3.31 0.16
CA GLY A 77 15.65 -2.05 0.80
C GLY A 77 14.60 -0.95 0.67
N SER A 78 14.69 0.01 1.59
CA SER A 78 13.93 1.25 1.59
C SER A 78 14.91 2.42 1.69
N PHE A 79 14.73 3.41 0.82
CA PHE A 79 15.68 4.51 0.64
C PHE A 79 14.96 5.87 0.61
N VAL A 80 15.62 6.88 1.14
CA VAL A 80 15.19 8.28 1.11
C VAL A 80 16.20 9.12 0.33
N TYR A 81 15.71 10.08 -0.44
CA TYR A 81 16.53 11.05 -1.14
C TYR A 81 16.88 12.21 -0.21
N ASN A 82 18.15 12.59 -0.15
CA ASN A 82 18.60 13.79 0.54
C ASN A 82 19.78 14.41 -0.25
N LYS A 83 19.65 15.69 -0.63
CA LYS A 83 20.72 16.51 -1.24
C LYS A 83 21.49 15.79 -2.37
N GLY A 84 20.76 15.22 -3.33
CA GLY A 84 21.35 14.59 -4.52
C GLY A 84 21.78 13.13 -4.35
N LYS A 85 21.56 12.53 -3.18
CA LYS A 85 21.94 11.14 -2.90
C LYS A 85 20.78 10.37 -2.28
N ILE A 86 20.77 9.06 -2.48
CA ILE A 86 19.85 8.14 -1.80
C ILE A 86 20.54 7.48 -0.62
N TYR A 87 19.82 7.31 0.47
CA TYR A 87 20.32 6.74 1.72
C TYR A 87 19.35 5.69 2.22
N LYS A 88 19.87 4.60 2.79
CA LYS A 88 19.02 3.61 3.46
C LYS A 88 18.28 4.30 4.61
N VAL A 89 16.97 4.10 4.67
CA VAL A 89 16.11 4.63 5.74
C VAL A 89 16.45 3.92 7.06
N PRO A 90 16.91 4.63 8.11
CA PRO A 90 17.12 4.04 9.42
C PRO A 90 15.77 3.92 10.14
N ALA A 91 15.43 2.70 10.58
CA ALA A 91 14.13 2.45 11.23
C ALA A 91 14.25 1.78 12.61
N THR A 92 15.46 1.61 13.11
CA THR A 92 15.74 1.07 14.45
C THR A 92 16.77 1.93 15.17
N ASP A 93 16.84 1.79 16.49
CA ASP A 93 17.81 2.49 17.33
C ASP A 93 19.26 2.18 16.90
N VAL A 94 19.56 0.93 16.51
CA VAL A 94 20.87 0.49 15.98
C VAL A 94 21.17 1.08 14.60
N GLU A 95 20.19 1.11 13.69
CA GLU A 95 20.40 1.71 12.36
C GLU A 95 20.55 3.23 12.43
N ALA A 96 19.84 3.91 13.34
CA ALA A 96 19.97 5.33 13.57
C ALA A 96 21.42 5.71 13.91
N LEU A 97 22.09 4.94 14.79
CA LEU A 97 23.50 5.16 15.15
C LEU A 97 24.47 4.99 13.96
N LYS A 98 24.13 4.15 12.98
CA LYS A 98 24.97 3.88 11.81
C LYS A 98 24.68 4.81 10.63
N SER A 99 23.50 5.45 10.59
CA SER A 99 23.04 6.23 9.45
C SER A 99 23.96 7.42 9.11
N PRO A 100 24.30 7.67 7.84
CA PRO A 100 25.00 8.88 7.43
C PRO A 100 24.08 10.10 7.30
N LEU A 101 22.76 9.95 7.48
CA LEU A 101 21.78 11.04 7.37
C LEU A 101 21.85 12.05 8.53
N MET A 102 22.47 11.67 9.64
CA MET A 102 22.47 12.45 10.88
C MET A 102 23.88 12.64 11.43
N GLY A 103 24.14 13.80 12.03
CA GLY A 103 25.34 14.06 12.83
C GLY A 103 25.37 13.26 14.13
N LEU A 104 26.54 13.18 14.79
CA LEU A 104 26.73 12.33 15.98
C LEU A 104 25.74 12.61 17.13
N PHE A 105 25.43 13.89 17.39
CA PHE A 105 24.48 14.27 18.44
C PHE A 105 23.05 13.97 18.04
N GLU A 106 22.68 14.23 16.78
CA GLU A 106 21.35 13.97 16.27
C GLU A 106 21.02 12.48 16.28
N LYS A 107 21.99 11.61 15.95
CA LYS A 107 21.85 10.15 16.08
C LYS A 107 21.44 9.71 17.48
N ARG A 108 21.96 10.36 18.52
CA ARG A 108 21.62 10.02 19.91
C ARG A 108 20.18 10.45 20.25
N ARG A 109 19.72 11.58 19.70
CA ARG A 109 18.33 12.05 19.87
C ARG A 109 17.35 11.17 19.11
N ALA A 110 17.62 10.90 17.83
CA ALA A 110 16.83 9.97 17.02
C ALA A 110 16.76 8.57 17.64
N ARG A 111 17.88 8.05 18.18
CA ARG A 111 17.89 6.78 18.91
C ARG A 111 16.89 6.78 20.08
N LYS A 112 16.87 7.84 20.90
CA LYS A 112 15.93 7.95 22.03
C LYS A 112 14.48 7.99 21.56
N PHE A 113 14.20 8.72 20.48
CA PHE A 113 12.88 8.75 19.87
C PHE A 113 12.45 7.35 19.38
N PHE A 114 13.33 6.61 18.69
CA PHE A 114 13.00 5.25 18.23
C PHE A 114 12.73 4.28 19.38
N ILE A 115 13.49 4.36 20.47
CA ILE A 115 13.24 3.57 21.67
C ILE A 115 11.85 3.89 22.24
N TYR A 116 11.51 5.18 22.37
CA TYR A 116 10.17 5.58 22.81
C TYR A 116 9.07 5.00 21.94
N VAL A 117 9.18 5.11 20.61
CA VAL A 117 8.16 4.57 19.69
C VAL A 117 8.05 3.05 19.80
N GLN A 118 9.17 2.34 19.95
CA GLN A 118 9.21 0.88 20.10
C GLN A 118 8.58 0.43 21.42
N ASP A 119 8.87 1.14 22.51
CA ASP A 119 8.41 0.81 23.86
C ASP A 119 6.99 1.33 24.16
N TYR A 120 6.43 2.22 23.32
CA TYR A 120 5.10 2.79 23.52
C TYR A 120 4.01 1.70 23.45
N GLU A 121 3.24 1.56 24.53
CA GLU A 121 2.12 0.62 24.63
C GLU A 121 0.85 1.36 25.06
N ALA A 122 -0.21 1.26 24.24
CA ALA A 122 -1.44 2.02 24.47
C ALA A 122 -2.08 1.74 25.84
N ASN A 123 -1.91 0.53 26.37
CA ASN A 123 -2.47 0.09 27.65
C ASN A 123 -1.49 0.22 28.83
N ASP A 124 -0.28 0.76 28.63
CA ASP A 124 0.70 1.00 29.69
C ASP A 124 1.02 2.50 29.83
N PRO A 125 0.42 3.21 30.80
CA PRO A 125 0.67 4.62 31.05
C PRO A 125 2.15 4.97 31.32
N LYS A 126 2.97 4.01 31.78
CA LYS A 126 4.41 4.26 32.02
C LYS A 126 5.15 4.48 30.71
N SER A 127 4.76 3.79 29.65
CA SER A 127 5.37 3.91 28.32
C SER A 127 5.06 5.26 27.63
N HIS A 128 4.08 6.01 28.14
CA HIS A 128 3.64 7.27 27.54
C HIS A 128 4.55 8.44 27.88
N GLU A 129 5.45 8.27 28.86
CA GLU A 129 6.33 9.32 29.40
C GLU A 129 5.56 10.61 29.75
N GLY A 130 4.37 10.46 30.32
CA GLY A 130 3.51 11.57 30.75
C GLY A 130 2.79 12.32 29.61
N LEU A 131 2.73 11.78 28.41
CA LEU A 131 2.04 12.37 27.26
C LEU A 131 0.75 11.63 26.92
N ASP A 132 -0.34 12.32 26.65
CA ASP A 132 -1.48 11.73 25.95
C ASP A 132 -1.33 11.96 24.44
N LEU A 133 -1.04 10.89 23.69
CA LEU A 133 -0.83 10.97 22.24
C LEU A 133 -2.09 11.32 21.43
N ASN A 134 -3.27 11.30 22.05
CA ASN A 134 -4.51 11.77 21.44
C ASN A 134 -4.68 13.29 21.57
N GLU A 135 -3.94 13.93 22.49
CA GLU A 135 -4.01 15.38 22.72
C GLU A 135 -2.76 16.10 22.22
N VAL A 136 -1.57 15.58 22.47
CA VAL A 136 -0.33 16.22 22.04
C VAL A 136 -0.13 16.05 20.54
N THR A 137 0.34 17.09 19.87
CA THR A 137 0.61 17.03 18.44
C THR A 137 1.91 16.30 18.14
N ALA A 138 2.05 15.77 16.93
CA ALA A 138 3.31 15.16 16.50
C ALA A 138 4.49 16.15 16.63
N ARG A 139 4.28 17.43 16.33
CA ARG A 139 5.26 18.51 16.52
C ARG A 139 5.72 18.65 17.98
N GLN A 140 4.79 18.60 18.93
CA GLN A 140 5.13 18.68 20.36
C GLN A 140 5.93 17.47 20.82
N LEU A 141 5.52 16.27 20.40
CA LEU A 141 6.25 15.03 20.68
C LEU A 141 7.68 15.08 20.11
N ILE A 142 7.83 15.46 18.84
CA ILE A 142 9.12 15.59 18.16
C ILE A 142 10.02 16.61 18.88
N SER A 143 9.45 17.76 19.27
CA SER A 143 10.18 18.81 19.97
C SER A 143 10.72 18.35 21.34
N LYS A 144 10.00 17.45 22.04
CA LYS A 144 10.48 16.83 23.29
C LYS A 144 11.80 16.06 23.10
N TYR A 145 12.01 15.43 21.93
CA TYR A 145 13.25 14.72 21.61
C TYR A 145 14.31 15.62 20.96
N GLY A 146 13.95 16.84 20.56
CA GLY A 146 14.85 17.83 19.97
C GLY A 146 15.43 17.39 18.63
N LEU A 147 14.63 16.69 17.81
CA LEU A 147 15.03 16.25 16.48
C LEU A 147 15.16 17.44 15.52
N GLU A 148 16.14 17.37 14.62
CA GLU A 148 16.38 18.38 13.59
C GLU A 148 15.41 18.19 12.40
N ASP A 149 15.13 19.25 11.65
CA ASP A 149 14.14 19.23 10.55
C ASP A 149 14.43 18.14 9.51
N ASP A 150 15.69 17.96 9.09
CA ASP A 150 16.10 16.89 8.15
C ASP A 150 15.77 15.48 8.72
N THR A 151 15.79 15.30 10.05
CA THR A 151 15.41 14.04 10.71
C THR A 151 13.90 13.87 10.76
N VAL A 152 13.18 14.94 11.07
CA VAL A 152 11.73 14.96 11.11
C VAL A 152 11.16 14.61 9.74
N ASP A 153 11.74 15.17 8.67
CA ASP A 153 11.36 14.93 7.28
C ASP A 153 11.43 13.42 6.95
N PHE A 154 12.58 12.77 7.16
CA PHE A 154 12.66 11.34 6.82
C PHE A 154 11.79 10.46 7.75
N ILE A 155 11.60 10.81 9.02
CA ILE A 155 10.71 10.05 9.90
C ILE A 155 9.25 10.20 9.47
N GLY A 156 8.79 11.41 9.16
CA GLY A 156 7.43 11.68 8.68
C GLY A 156 7.14 11.02 7.34
N HIS A 157 8.04 11.19 6.36
CA HIS A 157 7.77 10.81 4.99
C HIS A 157 8.27 9.41 4.61
N ALA A 158 9.40 8.96 5.15
CA ALA A 158 9.98 7.66 4.79
C ALA A 158 9.62 6.53 5.77
N LEU A 159 9.28 6.84 7.04
CA LEU A 159 8.83 5.84 8.02
C LEU A 159 7.32 5.89 8.23
N ALA A 160 6.77 7.05 8.60
CA ALA A 160 5.33 7.19 8.82
C ALA A 160 4.51 7.24 7.52
N LEU A 161 5.18 7.47 6.39
CA LEU A 161 4.59 7.52 5.04
C LEU A 161 3.50 8.60 4.90
N HIS A 162 3.66 9.73 5.59
CA HIS A 162 2.85 10.92 5.32
C HIS A 162 3.26 11.54 3.98
N LEU A 163 2.28 12.10 3.27
CA LEU A 163 2.51 12.71 1.96
C LEU A 163 2.86 14.21 2.06
N ASP A 164 2.54 14.82 3.18
CA ASP A 164 2.72 16.24 3.49
C ASP A 164 2.88 16.42 5.00
N ASP A 165 3.26 17.63 5.43
CA ASP A 165 3.55 17.99 6.82
C ASP A 165 2.31 18.24 7.69
N SER A 166 1.08 18.06 7.17
CA SER A 166 -0.14 18.31 7.96
C SER A 166 -0.26 17.40 9.18
N TYR A 167 0.51 16.30 9.23
CA TYR A 167 0.58 15.40 10.39
C TYR A 167 1.21 16.06 11.62
N LEU A 168 2.09 17.05 11.43
CA LEU A 168 2.80 17.72 12.53
C LEU A 168 1.83 18.40 13.52
N ASP A 169 0.71 18.90 13.00
CA ASP A 169 -0.30 19.64 13.78
C ASP A 169 -1.52 18.77 14.15
N LYS A 170 -1.46 17.46 13.89
CA LYS A 170 -2.46 16.46 14.31
C LYS A 170 -2.00 15.72 15.56
N PRO A 171 -2.90 15.05 16.30
CA PRO A 171 -2.54 14.18 17.41
C PRO A 171 -1.44 13.18 17.03
N ALA A 172 -0.44 13.03 17.91
CA ALA A 172 0.76 12.24 17.67
C ALA A 172 0.50 10.73 17.54
N LYS A 173 -0.68 10.24 17.95
CA LYS A 173 -0.99 8.81 17.96
C LYS A 173 -0.84 8.13 16.61
N ASP A 174 -1.43 8.69 15.55
CA ASP A 174 -1.33 8.10 14.19
C ASP A 174 0.11 8.10 13.69
N PHE A 175 0.86 9.18 13.93
CA PHE A 175 2.27 9.28 13.59
C PHE A 175 3.10 8.19 14.29
N VAL A 176 2.96 8.02 15.61
CA VAL A 176 3.69 7.01 16.38
C VAL A 176 3.29 5.59 15.94
N ASP A 177 2.01 5.31 15.74
CA ASP A 177 1.54 4.00 15.28
C ASP A 177 2.08 3.62 13.91
N ARG A 178 2.19 4.59 12.99
CA ARG A 178 2.76 4.37 11.65
C ARG A 178 4.25 4.06 11.72
N VAL A 179 5.02 4.82 12.50
CA VAL A 179 6.45 4.55 12.70
C VAL A 179 6.65 3.19 13.39
N LYS A 180 5.84 2.85 14.41
CA LYS A 180 5.87 1.55 15.07
C LYS A 180 5.54 0.42 14.09
N THR A 181 4.49 0.58 13.28
CA THR A 181 4.10 -0.39 12.24
C THR A 181 5.22 -0.62 11.24
N TYR A 182 5.96 0.43 10.84
CA TYR A 182 7.12 0.31 9.96
C TYR A 182 8.21 -0.55 10.63
N ALA A 183 8.58 -0.24 11.89
CA ALA A 183 9.61 -0.97 12.61
C ALA A 183 9.25 -2.46 12.82
N GLU A 184 8.01 -2.75 13.22
CA GLU A 184 7.50 -4.11 13.35
C GLU A 184 7.49 -4.87 12.02
N SER A 185 7.13 -4.18 10.93
CA SER A 185 7.12 -4.74 9.58
C SER A 185 8.53 -5.08 9.11
N LEU A 186 9.52 -4.23 9.42
CA LEU A 186 10.93 -4.49 9.14
C LEU A 186 11.45 -5.70 9.93
N ALA A 187 11.00 -5.87 11.17
CA ALA A 187 11.38 -7.02 12.01
C ALA A 187 10.72 -8.35 11.56
N ARG A 188 9.63 -8.28 10.80
CA ARG A 188 8.84 -9.47 10.41
C ARG A 188 9.55 -10.35 9.38
N PHE A 189 10.34 -9.78 8.47
CA PHE A 189 10.99 -10.51 7.38
C PHE A 189 12.46 -10.12 7.23
N GLN A 190 13.32 -11.09 6.88
CA GLN A 190 14.75 -10.85 6.62
C GLN A 190 14.96 -10.24 5.21
N GLY A 191 14.45 -9.02 5.01
CA GLY A 191 14.47 -8.35 3.70
C GLY A 191 15.15 -6.99 3.66
N GLY A 192 15.55 -6.40 4.79
CA GLY A 192 16.17 -5.07 4.80
C GLY A 192 15.22 -3.90 4.53
N SER A 193 13.92 -4.17 4.35
CA SER A 193 12.83 -3.19 4.28
C SER A 193 11.56 -3.74 4.96
N PRO A 194 10.56 -2.89 5.28
CA PRO A 194 9.31 -3.33 5.87
C PRO A 194 8.29 -3.85 4.84
N TYR A 195 8.71 -3.97 3.58
CA TYR A 195 7.81 -4.18 2.45
C TYR A 195 7.91 -5.59 1.90
N ILE A 196 6.75 -6.12 1.48
CA ILE A 196 6.65 -7.33 0.68
C ILE A 196 5.97 -7.03 -0.65
N TYR A 197 6.23 -7.88 -1.62
CA TYR A 197 5.67 -7.79 -2.96
C TYR A 197 5.37 -9.20 -3.49
N PRO A 198 4.24 -9.42 -4.19
CA PRO A 198 3.91 -10.72 -4.72
C PRO A 198 4.87 -11.11 -5.84
N LEU A 199 5.31 -12.37 -5.85
CA LEU A 199 5.95 -12.95 -7.01
C LEU A 199 4.97 -12.85 -8.19
N TYR A 200 5.49 -12.48 -9.36
CA TYR A 200 4.71 -12.23 -10.59
C TYR A 200 3.84 -10.97 -10.61
N GLY A 201 3.98 -10.07 -9.62
CA GLY A 201 3.36 -8.73 -9.65
C GLY A 201 1.96 -8.67 -9.04
N LEU A 202 1.41 -7.45 -8.93
CA LEU A 202 0.14 -7.22 -8.23
C LEU A 202 -1.07 -7.83 -8.95
N GLY A 203 -0.96 -8.16 -10.23
CA GLY A 203 -1.97 -8.87 -11.01
C GLY A 203 -2.36 -10.24 -10.45
N GLU A 204 -1.53 -10.84 -9.59
CA GLU A 204 -1.87 -12.07 -8.87
C GLU A 204 -2.96 -11.86 -7.81
N LEU A 205 -3.06 -10.66 -7.23
CA LEU A 205 -4.08 -10.35 -6.21
C LEU A 205 -5.52 -10.49 -6.73
N PRO A 206 -5.94 -9.81 -7.81
CA PRO A 206 -7.30 -9.96 -8.32
C PRO A 206 -7.59 -11.39 -8.78
N GLN A 207 -6.61 -12.09 -9.36
CA GLN A 207 -6.77 -13.49 -9.74
C GLN A 207 -7.00 -14.39 -8.51
N ALA A 208 -6.22 -14.21 -7.45
CA ALA A 208 -6.35 -14.98 -6.22
C ALA A 208 -7.71 -14.73 -5.53
N PHE A 209 -8.18 -13.48 -5.51
CA PHE A 209 -9.51 -13.14 -5.00
C PHE A 209 -10.65 -13.65 -5.89
N ALA A 210 -10.49 -13.65 -7.23
CA ALA A 210 -11.45 -14.26 -8.14
C ALA A 210 -11.59 -15.77 -7.87
N ARG A 211 -10.46 -16.46 -7.69
CA ARG A 211 -10.42 -17.88 -7.30
C ARG A 211 -11.09 -18.11 -5.94
N LEU A 212 -10.76 -17.29 -4.94
CA LEU A 212 -11.39 -17.38 -3.63
C LEU A 212 -12.91 -17.20 -3.75
N SER A 213 -13.37 -16.19 -4.48
CA SER A 213 -14.79 -15.94 -4.69
C SER A 213 -15.47 -17.15 -5.34
N ALA A 214 -14.85 -17.81 -6.32
CA ALA A 214 -15.40 -18.98 -6.98
C ALA A 214 -15.56 -20.18 -6.02
N VAL A 215 -14.60 -20.41 -5.12
CA VAL A 215 -14.69 -21.46 -4.08
C VAL A 215 -15.92 -21.30 -3.20
N TYR A 216 -16.34 -20.06 -2.92
CA TYR A 216 -17.54 -19.75 -2.14
C TYR A 216 -18.80 -19.53 -3.01
N GLY A 217 -18.81 -20.04 -4.24
CA GLY A 217 -19.98 -20.00 -5.14
C GLY A 217 -20.21 -18.64 -5.82
N GLY A 218 -19.22 -17.76 -5.84
CA GLY A 218 -19.23 -16.56 -6.67
C GLY A 218 -18.93 -16.86 -8.13
N THR A 219 -19.36 -15.96 -9.01
CA THR A 219 -19.13 -16.04 -10.46
C THR A 219 -18.38 -14.81 -10.91
N TYR A 220 -17.28 -15.02 -11.63
CA TYR A 220 -16.47 -13.95 -12.21
C TYR A 220 -16.63 -13.98 -13.73
N MET A 221 -16.95 -12.84 -14.34
CA MET A 221 -17.17 -12.70 -15.77
C MET A 221 -16.30 -11.58 -16.32
N LEU A 222 -15.31 -11.92 -17.14
CA LEU A 222 -14.52 -10.96 -17.91
C LEU A 222 -15.16 -10.71 -19.28
N ASN A 223 -14.70 -9.67 -19.96
CA ASN A 223 -15.16 -9.26 -21.28
C ASN A 223 -16.68 -9.10 -21.32
N LYS A 224 -17.26 -8.43 -20.31
CA LYS A 224 -18.68 -8.09 -20.23
C LYS A 224 -18.89 -6.59 -20.50
N PRO A 225 -19.07 -6.21 -21.78
CA PRO A 225 -19.15 -4.81 -22.17
C PRO A 225 -20.47 -4.16 -21.73
N ALA A 226 -20.47 -2.83 -21.66
CA ALA A 226 -21.67 -2.04 -21.39
C ALA A 226 -22.38 -2.39 -20.07
N CYS A 227 -21.61 -2.77 -19.04
CA CYS A 227 -22.11 -2.93 -17.68
C CYS A 227 -22.75 -1.62 -17.19
N LYS A 228 -24.07 -1.61 -17.02
CA LYS A 228 -24.84 -0.46 -16.57
C LYS A 228 -25.49 -0.77 -15.22
N VAL A 229 -25.25 0.08 -14.23
CA VAL A 229 -25.96 -0.01 -12.94
C VAL A 229 -27.38 0.50 -13.14
N GLU A 230 -28.36 -0.32 -12.75
CA GLU A 230 -29.77 0.06 -12.76
C GLU A 230 -30.18 0.63 -11.41
N PHE A 231 -30.93 1.73 -11.43
CA PHE A 231 -31.41 2.42 -10.26
C PHE A 231 -32.93 2.46 -10.23
N ASP A 232 -33.52 2.43 -9.04
CA ASP A 232 -34.95 2.72 -8.86
C ASP A 232 -35.23 4.24 -8.86
N ALA A 233 -36.50 4.60 -8.70
CA ALA A 233 -36.95 6.00 -8.67
C ALA A 233 -36.34 6.81 -7.52
N ASP A 234 -35.92 6.15 -6.44
CA ASP A 234 -35.28 6.78 -5.27
C ASP A 234 -33.74 6.88 -5.45
N GLY A 235 -33.21 6.45 -6.59
CA GLY A 235 -31.78 6.49 -6.89
C GLY A 235 -30.97 5.37 -6.22
N LYS A 236 -31.62 4.31 -5.74
CA LYS A 236 -30.95 3.15 -5.14
C LYS A 236 -30.63 2.11 -6.22
N ALA A 237 -29.43 1.55 -6.16
CA ALA A 237 -29.01 0.49 -7.09
C ALA A 237 -29.82 -0.80 -6.87
N ILE A 238 -30.40 -1.34 -7.95
CA ILE A 238 -31.28 -2.52 -7.95
C ILE A 238 -30.76 -3.67 -8.82
N GLY A 239 -29.72 -3.44 -9.62
CA GLY A 239 -29.13 -4.45 -10.48
C GLY A 239 -28.03 -3.92 -11.37
N VAL A 240 -27.47 -4.80 -12.19
CA VAL A 240 -26.53 -4.48 -13.26
C VAL A 240 -27.01 -5.13 -14.54
N THR A 241 -27.14 -4.35 -15.61
CA THR A 241 -27.46 -4.82 -16.95
C THR A 241 -26.20 -4.91 -17.80
N SER A 242 -26.06 -5.99 -18.55
CA SER A 242 -25.00 -6.18 -19.55
C SER A 242 -25.58 -7.00 -20.70
N GLU A 243 -25.30 -6.61 -21.94
CA GLU A 243 -25.74 -7.36 -23.14
C GLU A 243 -27.26 -7.65 -23.19
N GLY A 244 -28.08 -6.77 -22.60
CA GLY A 244 -29.55 -6.92 -22.56
C GLY A 244 -30.09 -7.78 -21.42
N GLU A 245 -29.23 -8.39 -20.60
CA GLU A 245 -29.62 -9.16 -19.41
C GLU A 245 -29.34 -8.38 -18.13
N THR A 246 -30.27 -8.42 -17.17
CA THR A 246 -30.14 -7.74 -15.88
C THR A 246 -30.01 -8.71 -14.72
N ALA A 247 -28.89 -8.64 -14.00
CA ALA A 247 -28.69 -9.31 -12.72
C ALA A 247 -29.18 -8.39 -11.58
N LYS A 248 -30.24 -8.81 -10.88
CA LYS A 248 -30.78 -8.06 -9.73
C LYS A 248 -29.88 -8.22 -8.50
N CYS A 249 -29.67 -7.13 -7.77
CA CYS A 249 -28.88 -7.15 -6.53
C CYS A 249 -29.36 -6.08 -5.55
N LYS A 250 -28.96 -6.21 -4.28
CA LYS A 250 -29.27 -5.23 -3.23
C LYS A 250 -28.20 -4.14 -3.07
N LYS A 251 -26.99 -4.42 -3.55
CA LYS A 251 -25.79 -3.58 -3.44
C LYS A 251 -24.91 -3.81 -4.65
N VAL A 252 -24.29 -2.75 -5.14
CA VAL A 252 -23.27 -2.77 -6.19
C VAL A 252 -22.00 -2.13 -5.62
N VAL A 253 -20.86 -2.73 -5.93
CA VAL A 253 -19.53 -2.16 -5.67
C VAL A 253 -18.82 -2.12 -7.01
N CYS A 254 -18.32 -0.95 -7.40
CA CYS A 254 -17.62 -0.74 -8.66
C CYS A 254 -16.56 0.35 -8.49
N ASP A 255 -15.56 0.37 -9.37
CA ASP A 255 -14.61 1.48 -9.45
C ASP A 255 -15.23 2.69 -10.18
N PRO A 256 -14.59 3.88 -10.12
CA PRO A 256 -15.11 5.11 -10.71
C PRO A 256 -15.46 5.04 -12.20
N SER A 257 -14.81 4.16 -12.98
CA SER A 257 -15.04 4.06 -14.43
C SER A 257 -16.45 3.58 -14.79
N TYR A 258 -17.14 2.88 -13.89
CA TYR A 258 -18.51 2.41 -14.12
C TYR A 258 -19.58 3.45 -13.76
N LEU A 259 -19.25 4.45 -12.94
CA LEU A 259 -20.16 5.50 -12.49
C LEU A 259 -19.44 6.86 -12.38
N PRO A 260 -18.95 7.44 -13.50
CA PRO A 260 -18.17 8.68 -13.47
C PRO A 260 -18.94 9.88 -12.90
N ASP A 261 -20.27 9.92 -13.08
CA ASP A 261 -21.12 11.01 -12.54
C ASP A 261 -21.40 10.90 -11.03
N LYS A 262 -20.84 9.88 -10.36
CA LYS A 262 -21.04 9.62 -8.92
C LYS A 262 -19.75 9.77 -8.11
N VAL A 263 -18.68 10.28 -8.71
CA VAL A 263 -17.40 10.54 -8.04
C VAL A 263 -17.10 12.04 -7.99
N SER A 264 -16.46 12.48 -6.91
CA SER A 264 -16.05 13.88 -6.64
C SER A 264 -14.56 14.07 -6.82
#